data_AF-A0A5D0QPP1-F1
#
_entry.id   AF-A0A5D0QPP1-F1
#
_cell.length_a   1.000
_cell.length_b   1.000
_cell.length_c   1.000
_cell.angle_alpha   90.00
_cell.angle_beta   90.00
_cell.angle_gamma   90.00
#
_symmetry.space_group_name_H-M   'P 1'
#
loop_
_entity.id
_entity.type
_entity.pdbx_description
1 polymer ?
#
loop_
_entity_poly.entity_id
_entity_poly.type
_entity_poly.pdbx_seq_one_letter_code
_entity_poly.pdbx_strand_id
1 'polypeptide(L)'
;MEVFFMGANTGSWLRRADVGVPLCVAYRHLADLKGELPRAVVPWMLDSGGFNQVTTHGGYTTSPRDYVRAVKRFADEIGSLRWAACQDWMCEPPALASSGASVRCHQRWSIENYLSLRFLEGAPDGRSLFVPPLQGDGRDAFLRHVDEFDRYGIDLTRAPLVSVGSVCRMQSTLEIGRVLPLWPVSA
;
A
#
# COMPACT_ATOMS: atom_id res chain seq x y z
N MET A 1 11.52 -16.11 -5.44
CA MET A 1 12.59 -15.31 -4.84
C MET A 1 11.94 -14.28 -3.95
N GLU A 2 12.21 -14.32 -2.64
CA GLU A 2 11.69 -13.34 -1.69
C GLU A 2 12.45 -12.02 -1.85
N VAL A 3 11.73 -10.88 -1.84
CA VAL A 3 12.33 -9.54 -1.95
C VAL A 3 11.99 -8.77 -0.69
N PHE A 4 13.03 -8.27 -0.02
CA PHE A 4 12.91 -7.44 1.18
C PHE A 4 13.16 -5.97 0.84
N PHE A 5 12.29 -5.07 1.32
CA PHE A 5 12.46 -3.63 1.21
C PHE A 5 12.73 -3.04 2.59
N MET A 6 13.89 -2.43 2.78
CA MET A 6 14.27 -1.79 4.03
C MET A 6 13.59 -0.44 4.18
N GLY A 7 12.94 -0.18 5.33
CA GLY A 7 12.34 1.12 5.62
C GLY A 7 13.39 2.24 5.65
N ALA A 8 13.18 3.28 4.86
CA ALA A 8 14.01 4.48 4.85
C ALA A 8 13.34 5.61 5.65
N ASN A 9 14.10 6.20 6.56
CA ASN A 9 13.73 7.32 7.41
C ASN A 9 13.85 8.70 6.71
N THR A 10 14.30 8.73 5.45
CA THR A 10 14.29 9.92 4.59
C THR A 10 14.35 9.51 3.11
N GLY A 11 13.77 10.32 2.22
CA GLY A 11 13.81 10.08 0.78
C GLY A 11 15.23 10.15 0.19
N SER A 12 16.15 10.90 0.83
CA SER A 12 17.52 11.07 0.31
C SER A 12 18.34 9.79 0.28
N TRP A 13 17.91 8.71 0.93
CA TRP A 13 18.58 7.41 0.86
C TRP A 13 18.48 6.77 -0.54
N LEU A 14 17.50 7.17 -1.36
CA LEU A 14 17.36 6.65 -2.72
C LEU A 14 18.58 6.96 -3.61
N ARG A 15 19.36 8.02 -3.32
CA ARG A 15 20.59 8.36 -4.06
C ARG A 15 21.87 7.77 -3.47
N ARG A 16 21.77 6.97 -2.39
CA ARG A 16 22.93 6.43 -1.66
C ARG A 16 23.33 5.06 -2.18
N ALA A 17 24.41 5.01 -2.96
CA ALA A 17 24.94 3.77 -3.50
C ALA A 17 25.42 2.79 -2.41
N ASP A 18 25.82 3.31 -1.25
CA ASP A 18 26.29 2.52 -0.11
C ASP A 18 25.18 1.76 0.63
N VAL A 19 23.90 2.13 0.43
CA VAL A 19 22.76 1.39 0.99
C VAL A 19 22.60 0.03 0.29
N GLY A 20 22.72 -0.02 -1.04
CA GLY A 20 22.83 -1.25 -1.84
C GLY A 20 21.63 -2.22 -1.80
N VAL A 21 20.54 -1.90 -1.10
CA VAL A 21 19.36 -2.77 -0.95
C VAL A 21 18.06 -2.05 -1.34
N PRO A 22 16.99 -2.77 -1.75
CA PRO A 22 15.71 -2.15 -2.04
C PRO A 22 15.12 -1.40 -0.84
N LEU A 23 14.44 -0.29 -1.10
CA LEU A 23 13.93 0.60 -0.04
C LEU A 23 12.40 0.72 -0.02
N CYS A 24 11.83 0.82 1.18
CA CYS A 24 10.46 1.26 1.42
C CYS A 24 10.50 2.71 1.91
N VAL A 25 9.89 3.62 1.16
CA VAL A 25 9.93 5.06 1.44
C VAL A 25 8.53 5.58 1.66
N ALA A 26 8.29 6.26 2.78
CA ALA A 26 6.98 6.87 3.04
C ALA A 26 6.76 8.13 2.20
N TYR A 27 5.54 8.31 1.70
CA TYR A 27 5.09 9.44 0.89
C TYR A 27 5.53 10.80 1.45
N ARG A 28 5.33 11.02 2.75
CA ARG A 28 5.73 12.27 3.41
C ARG A 28 7.21 12.61 3.24
N HIS A 29 8.08 11.60 3.24
CA HIS A 29 9.53 11.79 3.12
C HIS A 29 9.97 12.25 1.73
N LEU A 30 9.08 12.18 0.74
CA LEU A 30 9.29 12.73 -0.60
C LEU A 30 8.48 14.01 -0.80
N ALA A 31 7.25 14.06 -0.30
CA ALA A 31 6.38 15.23 -0.39
C ALA A 31 6.94 16.46 0.36
N ASP A 32 7.59 16.23 1.50
CA ASP A 32 8.15 17.31 2.35
C ASP A 32 9.57 17.74 1.95
N LEU A 33 10.16 17.13 0.91
CA LEU A 33 11.53 17.45 0.49
C LEU A 33 11.62 18.90 0.00
N LYS A 34 12.54 19.64 0.62
CA LYS A 34 12.96 20.97 0.16
C LYS A 34 14.11 20.77 -0.84
N GLY A 35 13.79 20.73 -2.13
CA GLY A 35 14.77 20.61 -3.21
C GLY A 35 14.37 19.58 -4.26
N GLU A 36 15.37 19.16 -5.04
CA GLU A 36 15.19 18.17 -6.10
C GLU A 36 14.91 16.77 -5.53
N LEU A 37 14.05 16.02 -6.23
CA LEU A 37 13.84 14.62 -5.91
C LEU A 37 15.13 13.80 -6.12
N PRO A 38 15.37 12.77 -5.28
CA PRO A 38 16.52 11.89 -5.47
C PRO A 38 16.38 11.09 -6.77
N ARG A 39 17.49 10.79 -7.45
CA ARG A 39 17.50 9.72 -8.45
C ARG A 39 17.82 8.41 -7.76
N ALA A 40 16.93 7.42 -7.89
CA ALA A 40 17.09 6.14 -7.23
C ALA A 40 18.23 5.31 -7.86
N VAL A 41 19.13 4.81 -7.01
CA VAL A 41 20.18 3.85 -7.39
C VAL A 41 19.83 2.41 -6.99
N VAL A 42 18.68 2.21 -6.35
CA VAL A 42 18.12 0.91 -5.94
C VAL A 42 16.62 0.86 -6.24
N PRO A 43 16.03 -0.34 -6.45
CA PRO A 43 14.57 -0.48 -6.53
C PRO A 43 13.90 -0.02 -5.24
N TRP A 44 12.69 0.52 -5.33
CA TRP A 44 11.98 0.95 -4.13
C TRP A 44 10.47 0.80 -4.26
N MET A 45 9.80 0.77 -3.10
CA MET A 45 8.35 0.83 -2.99
C MET A 45 7.94 2.07 -2.21
N LEU A 46 6.78 2.63 -2.54
CA LEU A 46 6.22 3.78 -1.85
C LEU A 46 5.20 3.31 -0.80
N ASP A 47 5.42 3.66 0.45
CA ASP A 47 4.41 3.57 1.51
C ASP A 47 3.56 4.86 1.48
N SER A 48 2.24 4.75 1.49
CA SER A 48 1.32 5.91 1.48
C SER A 48 1.38 6.70 2.80
N GLY A 49 1.92 6.11 3.87
CA GLY A 49 1.88 6.65 5.22
C GLY A 49 0.50 6.51 5.87
N GLY A 50 -0.34 5.59 5.35
CA GLY A 50 -1.73 5.40 5.75
C GLY A 50 -1.92 5.26 7.26
N PHE A 51 -1.09 4.44 7.91
CA PHE A 51 -1.14 4.27 9.36
C PHE A 51 -1.11 5.59 10.12
N ASN A 52 -0.11 6.42 9.85
CA ASN A 52 0.03 7.71 10.51
C ASN A 52 -1.11 8.68 10.16
N GLN A 53 -1.58 8.69 8.90
CA GLN A 53 -2.68 9.56 8.48
C GLN A 53 -3.97 9.21 9.23
N VAL A 54 -4.39 7.94 9.16
CA VAL A 54 -5.66 7.49 9.75
C VAL A 54 -5.62 7.56 11.28
N THR A 55 -4.54 7.14 11.93
CA THR A 55 -4.49 7.20 13.40
C THR A 55 -4.44 8.64 13.93
N THR A 56 -3.83 9.58 13.20
CA THR A 56 -3.68 10.97 13.66
C THR A 56 -4.87 11.85 13.30
N HIS A 57 -5.46 11.65 12.12
CA HIS A 57 -6.47 12.56 11.56
C HIS A 57 -7.84 11.91 11.33
N GLY A 58 -7.98 10.61 11.63
CA GLY A 58 -9.19 9.85 11.28
C GLY A 58 -9.38 9.65 9.78
N GLY A 59 -8.39 10.00 8.95
CA GLY A 59 -8.46 9.88 7.49
C GLY A 59 -7.26 10.50 6.77
N TYR A 60 -7.36 10.59 5.45
CA TYR A 60 -6.30 11.12 4.60
C TYR A 60 -6.43 12.61 4.37
N THR A 61 -5.34 13.34 4.63
CA THR A 61 -5.23 14.78 4.35
C THR A 61 -4.85 15.09 2.91
N THR A 62 -4.21 14.14 2.22
CA THR A 62 -3.86 14.24 0.79
C THR A 62 -4.98 13.60 -0.04
N SER A 63 -5.51 14.33 -1.01
CA SER A 63 -6.56 13.80 -1.90
C SER A 63 -6.03 12.65 -2.78
N PRO A 64 -6.87 11.69 -3.20
CA PRO A 64 -6.45 10.64 -4.14
C PRO A 64 -5.85 11.17 -5.44
N ARG A 65 -6.37 12.31 -5.94
CA ARG A 65 -5.87 12.96 -7.15
C ARG A 65 -4.46 13.51 -6.96
N ASP A 66 -4.20 14.17 -5.84
CA ASP A 66 -2.88 14.73 -5.55
C ASP A 66 -1.88 13.64 -5.23
N TYR A 67 -2.32 12.58 -4.54
CA TYR A 67 -1.51 11.40 -4.31
C TYR A 67 -1.09 10.75 -5.64
N VAL A 68 -2.02 10.48 -6.56
CA VAL A 68 -1.71 9.94 -7.90
C VAL A 68 -0.74 10.84 -8.68
N ARG A 69 -0.96 12.16 -8.68
CA ARG A 69 -0.03 13.10 -9.33
C ARG A 69 1.38 13.00 -8.75
N ALA A 70 1.50 12.93 -7.43
CA ALA A 70 2.78 12.79 -6.77
C ALA A 70 3.43 11.42 -7.06
N VAL A 71 2.68 10.32 -7.02
CA VAL A 71 3.18 8.98 -7.36
C VAL A 71 3.71 8.94 -8.80
N LYS A 72 2.98 9.50 -9.77
CA LYS A 72 3.44 9.58 -11.16
C LYS A 72 4.72 10.40 -11.28
N ARG A 73 4.75 11.57 -10.65
CA ARG A 73 5.95 12.42 -10.58
C ARG A 73 7.14 11.67 -9.98
N PHE A 74 6.93 10.93 -8.89
CA PHE A 74 7.97 10.14 -8.25
C PHE A 74 8.45 9.01 -9.15
N ALA A 75 7.55 8.28 -9.80
CA ALA A 75 7.91 7.24 -10.76
C ALA A 75 8.81 7.80 -11.88
N ASP A 76 8.44 8.96 -12.43
CA ASP A 76 9.13 9.58 -13.56
C ASP A 76 10.48 10.22 -13.17
N GLU A 77 10.52 11.02 -12.09
CA GLU A 77 11.72 11.80 -11.71
C GLU A 77 12.72 10.99 -10.89
N ILE A 78 12.25 10.09 -10.01
CA ILE A 78 13.11 9.29 -9.13
C ILE A 78 13.59 8.03 -9.87
N GLY A 79 12.72 7.42 -10.67
CA GLY A 79 12.96 6.14 -11.34
C GLY A 79 12.94 4.94 -10.39
N SER A 80 12.97 3.73 -10.94
CA SER A 80 13.07 2.45 -10.20
C SER A 80 11.96 2.18 -9.16
N LEU A 81 10.82 2.88 -9.25
CA LEU A 81 9.63 2.58 -8.44
C LEU A 81 9.05 1.24 -8.89
N ARG A 82 8.89 0.31 -7.95
CA ARG A 82 8.33 -1.03 -8.20
C ARG A 82 6.82 -1.06 -8.06
N TRP A 83 6.31 -0.40 -7.03
CA TRP A 83 4.89 -0.37 -6.65
C TRP A 83 4.66 0.71 -5.58
N ALA A 84 3.44 1.23 -5.54
CA ALA A 84 2.96 2.15 -4.53
C ALA A 84 1.82 1.52 -3.74
N ALA A 85 1.87 1.63 -2.41
CA ALA A 85 0.73 1.30 -1.56
C ALA A 85 -0.45 2.25 -1.87
N CYS A 86 -1.67 1.76 -1.67
CA CYS A 86 -2.86 2.61 -1.74
C CYS A 86 -2.96 3.53 -0.52
N GLN A 87 -3.90 4.48 -0.56
CA GLN A 87 -4.38 5.18 0.63
C GLN A 87 -5.48 4.34 1.29
N ASP A 88 -5.12 3.14 1.72
CA ASP A 88 -6.02 2.15 2.31
C ASP A 88 -6.28 2.39 3.80
N TRP A 89 -7.20 1.63 4.37
CA TRP A 89 -7.70 1.87 5.72
C TRP A 89 -7.42 0.65 6.60
N MET A 90 -6.38 0.75 7.43
CA MET A 90 -5.95 -0.35 8.28
C MET A 90 -6.95 -0.61 9.41
N CYS A 91 -7.10 -1.88 9.80
CA CYS A 91 -8.09 -2.37 10.75
C CYS A 91 -7.57 -2.53 12.18
N GLU A 92 -6.38 -2.02 12.52
CA GLU A 92 -5.91 -2.05 13.90
C GLU A 92 -6.73 -1.12 14.81
N PRO A 93 -6.85 -1.45 16.12
CA PRO A 93 -7.66 -0.68 17.06
C PRO A 93 -7.42 0.84 17.06
N PRO A 94 -6.17 1.36 16.97
CA PRO A 94 -5.95 2.81 16.95
C PRO A 94 -6.56 3.50 15.71
N ALA A 95 -6.54 2.84 14.54
CA ALA A 95 -7.08 3.39 13.31
C ALA A 95 -8.62 3.37 13.32
N LEU A 96 -9.22 2.29 13.81
CA LEU A 96 -10.67 2.19 14.01
C LEU A 96 -11.19 3.22 15.03
N ALA A 97 -10.46 3.40 16.14
CA ALA A 97 -10.82 4.37 17.16
C ALA A 97 -10.76 5.81 16.63
N SER A 98 -9.72 6.15 15.87
CA SER A 98 -9.51 7.50 15.32
C SER A 98 -10.52 7.86 14.24
N SER A 99 -10.88 6.90 13.37
CA SER A 99 -11.89 7.09 12.32
C SER A 99 -13.33 6.98 12.81
N GLY A 100 -13.56 6.31 13.95
CA GLY A 100 -14.90 5.95 14.43
C GLY A 100 -15.61 4.90 13.57
N ALA A 101 -14.88 4.19 12.71
CA ALA A 101 -15.42 3.28 11.71
C ALA A 101 -15.26 1.80 12.09
N SER A 102 -16.05 0.94 11.45
CA SER A 102 -15.92 -0.51 11.60
C SER A 102 -14.88 -1.08 10.63
N VAL A 103 -14.41 -2.31 10.90
CA VAL A 103 -13.57 -3.08 9.97
C VAL A 103 -14.19 -3.15 8.58
N ARG A 104 -15.51 -3.36 8.47
CA ARG A 104 -16.20 -3.42 7.17
C ARG A 104 -16.16 -2.09 6.43
N CYS A 105 -16.28 -0.97 7.14
CA CYS A 105 -16.13 0.35 6.53
C CYS A 105 -14.72 0.52 5.97
N HIS A 106 -13.69 0.15 6.74
CA HIS A 106 -12.29 0.21 6.32
C HIS A 106 -11.99 -0.69 5.11
N GLN A 107 -12.51 -1.91 5.08
CA GLN A 107 -12.40 -2.82 3.93
C GLN A 107 -12.99 -2.18 2.68
N ARG A 108 -14.25 -1.75 2.76
CA ARG A 108 -14.94 -1.07 1.65
C ARG A 108 -14.18 0.18 1.16
N TRP A 109 -13.76 1.06 2.07
CA TRP A 109 -13.02 2.28 1.70
C TRP A 109 -11.66 1.97 1.10
N SER A 110 -11.02 0.87 1.47
CA SER A 110 -9.76 0.42 0.86
C SER A 110 -9.95 -0.02 -0.58
N ILE A 111 -11.03 -0.76 -0.89
CA ILE A 111 -11.38 -1.13 -2.28
C ILE A 111 -11.74 0.12 -3.09
N GLU A 112 -12.60 0.98 -2.55
CA GLU A 112 -13.03 2.22 -3.22
C GLU A 112 -11.82 3.15 -3.49
N ASN A 113 -10.87 3.22 -2.56
CA ASN A 113 -9.63 3.95 -2.76
C ASN A 113 -8.78 3.33 -3.87
N TYR A 114 -8.53 2.02 -3.83
CA TYR A 114 -7.78 1.32 -4.88
C TYR A 114 -8.36 1.56 -6.28
N LEU A 115 -9.67 1.42 -6.43
CA LEU A 115 -10.37 1.70 -7.69
C LEU A 115 -10.23 3.16 -8.13
N SER A 116 -10.37 4.10 -7.20
CA SER A 116 -10.22 5.53 -7.47
C SER A 116 -8.81 5.88 -7.92
N LEU A 117 -7.78 5.35 -7.24
CA LEU A 117 -6.38 5.57 -7.58
C LEU A 117 -6.06 5.03 -8.97
N ARG A 118 -6.51 3.81 -9.29
CA ARG A 118 -6.34 3.22 -10.62
C ARG A 118 -7.03 3.99 -11.72
N PHE A 119 -8.26 4.45 -11.47
CA PHE A 119 -8.98 5.29 -12.41
C PHE A 119 -8.24 6.60 -12.67
N LEU A 120 -7.77 7.28 -11.62
CA LEU A 120 -7.04 8.54 -11.70
C LEU A 120 -5.65 8.40 -12.32
N GLU A 121 -4.97 7.27 -12.10
CA GLU A 121 -3.68 6.96 -12.71
C GLU A 121 -3.79 6.91 -14.24
N GLY A 122 -4.92 6.38 -14.72
CA GLY A 122 -5.25 6.26 -16.14
C GLY A 122 -4.40 5.22 -16.88
N ALA A 123 -3.81 4.26 -16.16
CA ALA A 123 -2.91 3.24 -16.71
C ALA A 123 -3.63 2.34 -17.75
N PRO A 124 -3.36 2.52 -19.07
CA PRO A 124 -4.12 1.89 -20.13
C PRO A 124 -3.44 0.62 -20.64
N ASP A 125 -3.24 -0.38 -19.78
CA ASP A 125 -2.69 -1.70 -20.14
C ASP A 125 -2.63 -2.69 -18.95
N GLY A 126 -3.30 -2.38 -17.83
CA GLY A 126 -3.33 -3.26 -16.66
C GLY A 126 -2.05 -3.26 -15.81
N ARG A 127 -1.11 -2.32 -16.02
CA ARG A 127 0.12 -2.18 -15.22
C ARG A 127 0.06 -1.00 -14.25
N SER A 128 -0.93 -1.03 -13.36
CA SER A 128 -1.07 -0.03 -12.30
C SER A 128 0.12 -0.09 -11.33
N LEU A 129 0.63 1.07 -10.90
CA LEU A 129 1.61 1.16 -9.81
C LEU A 129 1.00 0.77 -8.47
N PHE A 130 -0.31 1.01 -8.32
CA PHE A 130 -1.06 0.71 -7.11
C PHE A 130 -1.38 -0.77 -7.01
N VAL A 131 -1.11 -1.33 -5.82
CA VAL A 131 -1.39 -2.74 -5.49
C VAL A 131 -2.67 -2.84 -4.65
N PRO A 132 -3.51 -3.87 -4.87
CA PRO A 132 -4.75 -4.04 -4.11
C PRO A 132 -4.46 -4.29 -2.62
N PRO A 133 -5.10 -3.53 -1.71
CA PRO A 133 -4.89 -3.65 -0.27
C PRO A 133 -5.88 -4.61 0.41
N LEU A 134 -5.38 -5.75 0.86
CA LEU A 134 -6.12 -6.68 1.70
C LEU A 134 -6.00 -6.29 3.19
N GLN A 135 -7.14 -6.02 3.81
CA GLN A 135 -7.30 -5.56 5.20
C GLN A 135 -8.21 -6.48 6.03
N GLY A 136 -7.96 -6.56 7.34
CA GLY A 136 -8.76 -7.33 8.29
C GLY A 136 -8.12 -7.37 9.68
N ASP A 137 -8.92 -7.65 10.70
CA ASP A 137 -8.50 -7.80 12.10
C ASP A 137 -8.38 -9.28 12.53
N GLY A 138 -8.55 -10.21 11.59
CA GLY A 138 -8.44 -11.65 11.79
C GLY A 138 -8.78 -12.42 10.52
N ARG A 139 -8.61 -13.75 10.56
CA ARG A 139 -8.79 -14.64 9.39
C ARG A 139 -10.10 -14.40 8.64
N ASP A 140 -11.23 -14.42 9.34
CA ASP A 140 -12.53 -14.31 8.69
C ASP A 140 -12.76 -12.91 8.11
N ALA A 141 -12.13 -11.87 8.68
CA ALA A 141 -12.15 -10.54 8.09
C ALA A 141 -11.40 -10.50 6.77
N PHE A 142 -10.21 -11.12 6.70
CA PHE A 142 -9.46 -11.21 5.45
C PHE A 142 -10.22 -11.98 4.37
N LEU A 143 -10.78 -13.15 4.70
CA LEU A 143 -11.57 -13.94 3.73
C LEU A 143 -12.79 -13.16 3.22
N ARG A 144 -13.48 -12.44 4.10
CA ARG A 144 -14.58 -11.56 3.65
C ARG A 144 -14.10 -10.44 2.73
N HIS A 145 -12.93 -9.88 2.99
CA HIS A 145 -12.41 -8.80 2.15
C HIS A 145 -12.03 -9.32 0.76
N VAL A 146 -11.48 -10.53 0.69
CA VAL A 146 -11.26 -11.24 -0.58
C VAL A 146 -12.58 -11.40 -1.34
N ASP A 147 -13.64 -11.89 -0.69
CA ASP A 147 -14.97 -12.01 -1.31
C ASP A 147 -15.52 -10.64 -1.76
N GLU A 148 -15.23 -9.58 -1.00
CA GLU A 148 -15.61 -8.21 -1.37
C GLU A 148 -14.86 -7.76 -2.63
N PHE A 149 -13.55 -7.97 -2.75
CA PHE A 149 -12.81 -7.68 -3.99
C PHE A 149 -13.42 -8.38 -5.22
N ASP A 150 -13.80 -9.65 -5.09
CA ASP A 150 -14.46 -10.41 -6.17
C ASP A 150 -15.81 -9.78 -6.57
N ARG A 151 -16.62 -9.35 -5.59
CA ARG A 151 -17.89 -8.63 -5.85
C ARG A 151 -17.69 -7.29 -6.55
N TYR A 152 -16.54 -6.63 -6.37
CA TYR A 152 -16.16 -5.43 -7.12
C TYR A 152 -15.56 -5.75 -8.50
N GLY A 153 -15.52 -7.04 -8.90
CA GLY A 153 -14.98 -7.50 -10.17
C GLY A 153 -13.45 -7.51 -10.21
N ILE A 154 -12.79 -7.55 -9.05
CA ILE A 154 -11.33 -7.58 -8.92
C ILE A 154 -10.89 -8.97 -8.49
N ASP A 155 -10.34 -9.72 -9.44
CA ASP A 155 -9.75 -11.02 -9.16
C ASP A 155 -8.31 -10.86 -8.61
N LEU A 156 -8.19 -11.02 -7.29
CA LEU A 156 -6.89 -10.93 -6.60
C LEU A 156 -5.92 -12.05 -7.01
N THR A 157 -6.38 -13.19 -7.57
CA THR A 157 -5.49 -14.28 -8.04
C THR A 157 -4.66 -13.84 -9.24
N ARG A 158 -5.16 -12.85 -9.98
CA ARG A 158 -4.54 -12.30 -11.19
C ARG A 158 -3.68 -11.08 -10.90
N ALA A 159 -3.71 -10.57 -9.66
CA ALA A 159 -2.84 -9.48 -9.26
C ALA A 159 -1.41 -10.01 -9.06
N PRO A 160 -0.39 -9.35 -9.63
CA PRO A 160 1.01 -9.78 -9.45
C PRO A 160 1.51 -9.61 -8.01
N LEU A 161 0.85 -8.73 -7.24
CA LEU A 161 1.07 -8.53 -5.83
C LEU A 161 -0.23 -8.04 -5.18
N VAL A 162 -0.47 -8.49 -3.95
CA VAL A 162 -1.51 -7.98 -3.05
C VAL A 162 -0.80 -7.51 -1.78
N SER A 163 -1.07 -6.28 -1.33
CA SER A 163 -0.54 -5.82 -0.04
C SER A 163 -1.45 -6.30 1.08
N VAL A 164 -0.88 -6.81 2.17
CA VAL A 164 -1.66 -7.27 3.33
C VAL A 164 -1.38 -6.34 4.51
N GLY A 165 -2.38 -5.55 4.87
CA GLY A 165 -2.31 -4.62 6.00
C GLY A 165 -2.78 -5.25 7.30
N SER A 166 -2.69 -4.50 8.40
CA SER A 166 -3.14 -4.91 9.73
C SER A 166 -2.40 -6.10 10.38
N VAL A 167 -1.29 -6.54 9.77
CA VAL A 167 -0.52 -7.72 10.21
C VAL A 167 0.55 -7.43 11.25
N CYS A 168 1.08 -6.20 11.29
CA CYS A 168 2.26 -5.84 12.11
C CYS A 168 2.05 -6.02 13.62
N ARG A 169 0.80 -6.05 14.10
CA ARG A 169 0.46 -6.25 15.53
C ARG A 169 -0.31 -7.54 15.82
N MET A 170 -0.59 -8.37 14.81
CA MET A 170 -1.09 -9.71 15.06
C MET A 170 0.03 -10.54 15.68
N GLN A 171 -0.10 -10.90 16.95
CA GLN A 171 0.85 -11.77 17.68
C GLN A 171 0.97 -13.19 17.09
N SER A 172 0.28 -13.50 15.99
CA SER A 172 0.32 -14.79 15.30
C SER A 172 0.66 -14.62 13.82
N THR A 173 1.96 -14.52 13.52
CA THR A 173 2.51 -14.69 12.16
C THR A 173 2.04 -16.00 11.50
N LEU A 174 1.69 -17.01 12.31
CA LEU A 174 1.18 -18.31 11.88
C LEU A 174 -0.26 -18.28 11.35
N GLU A 175 -1.13 -17.38 11.83
CA GLU A 175 -2.51 -17.28 11.33
C GLU A 175 -2.57 -16.61 9.95
N ILE A 176 -1.76 -15.57 9.73
CA ILE A 176 -1.62 -14.92 8.41
C ILE A 176 -0.96 -15.87 7.40
N GLY A 177 0.06 -16.60 7.86
CA GLY A 177 0.70 -17.66 7.09
C GLY A 177 -0.21 -18.85 6.76
N ARG A 178 -1.45 -18.92 7.30
CA ARG A 178 -2.50 -19.88 6.91
C ARG A 178 -3.57 -19.27 6.00
N VAL A 179 -3.69 -17.94 5.94
CA VAL A 179 -4.56 -17.24 4.98
C VAL A 179 -3.92 -17.21 3.59
N LEU A 180 -2.59 -17.02 3.52
CA LEU A 180 -1.85 -16.87 2.26
C LEU A 180 -1.67 -18.16 1.42
N PRO A 181 -1.42 -19.36 1.97
CA PRO A 181 -1.26 -20.58 1.19
C PRO A 181 -2.56 -21.35 0.90
N LEU A 182 -3.70 -20.93 1.47
CA LEU A 182 -5.01 -21.50 1.15
C LEU A 182 -5.68 -20.78 -0.04
N TRP A 183 -5.06 -19.72 -0.54
CA TRP A 183 -5.38 -19.15 -1.83
C TRP A 183 -4.87 -20.10 -2.92
N PRO A 184 -5.72 -20.61 -3.82
CA PRO A 184 -5.26 -21.49 -4.87
C PRO A 184 -4.36 -20.69 -5.81
N VAL A 185 -3.05 -20.83 -5.61
CA VAL A 185 -2.06 -20.58 -6.64
C VAL A 185 -2.36 -21.64 -7.69
N SER A 186 -3.12 -21.29 -8.73
CA SER A 186 -3.28 -22.17 -9.87
C SER A 186 -1.88 -22.41 -10.44
N ALA A 187 -1.46 -23.67 -10.42
CA ALA A 187 -0.19 -24.15 -10.93
C ALA A 187 -0.06 -23.91 -12.44
#